data_AF-A0A6J1P646-F1
#
_entry.id   AF-A0A6J1P646-F1
#
_cell.length_a   1.000
_cell.length_b   1.000
_cell.length_c   1.000
_cell.angle_alpha   90.00
_cell.angle_beta   90.00
_cell.angle_gamma   90.00
#
_symmetry.space_group_name_H-M   'P 1'
#
loop_
_entity.id
_entity.type
_entity.pdbx_description
1 polymer ?
#
loop_
_entity_poly.entity_id
_entity_poly.type
_entity_poly.pdbx_seq_one_letter_code
_entity_poly.pdbx_strand_id
1 'polypeptide(L)'
;MKRSRDGPKRAWLIVGKRTMGKKEWNDELTIHRMVYELVRQGRLVFVGGGWGMPDEACTSYQAIIDSYTYSLRKLNATFLSCARPLVAWQADSFGHSRELSSLVAQMGFDGLFVNPISFDDELLRMQRRALEFVWRGSDDLGGDTDIYTHKLFDGYWSPPGYCFGSTCDDPLFMASDAVFNNVEQRIEDFITKIRYRQAPHYNTRHVMVMMGKRLGFYDAKLWFTNIDKLI
;
A
#
# COMPACT_ATOMS: atom_id res chain seq x y z
N MET A 1 -12.96 1.02 -21.37
CA MET A 1 -14.04 1.06 -20.36
C MET A 1 -14.04 2.46 -19.75
N LYS A 2 -14.99 3.33 -20.12
CA LYS A 2 -15.07 4.71 -19.60
C LYS A 2 -15.46 4.64 -18.10
N ARG A 3 -14.50 4.86 -17.19
CA ARG A 3 -14.81 5.05 -15.76
C ARG A 3 -15.59 6.36 -15.62
N SER A 4 -16.82 6.26 -15.11
CA SER A 4 -17.65 7.38 -14.64
C SER A 4 -16.81 8.28 -13.73
N ARG A 5 -16.89 9.61 -13.94
CA ARG A 5 -16.18 10.63 -13.16
C ARG A 5 -16.74 10.77 -11.73
N ASP A 6 -17.85 10.11 -11.40
CA ASP A 6 -18.55 10.19 -10.11
C ASP A 6 -18.54 8.87 -9.34
N GLY A 7 -17.40 8.17 -9.34
CA GLY A 7 -17.17 7.02 -8.46
C GLY A 7 -16.94 7.46 -7.01
N PRO A 8 -17.34 6.65 -6.00
CA PRO A 8 -17.05 6.96 -4.60
C PRO A 8 -15.53 7.13 -4.35
N LYS A 9 -15.14 8.23 -3.69
CA LYS A 9 -13.77 8.76 -3.63
C LYS A 9 -12.73 7.94 -2.84
N ARG A 10 -13.12 6.85 -2.17
CA ARG A 10 -12.26 6.13 -1.20
C ARG A 10 -11.85 4.76 -1.71
N ALA A 11 -10.54 4.49 -1.70
CA ALA A 11 -9.95 3.19 -1.99
C ALA A 11 -9.05 2.74 -0.83
N TRP A 12 -9.08 1.45 -0.52
CA TRP A 12 -8.30 0.80 0.53
C TRP A 12 -7.37 -0.26 -0.05
N LEU A 13 -6.22 -0.45 0.60
CA LEU A 13 -5.27 -1.52 0.29
C LEU A 13 -5.21 -2.51 1.44
N ILE A 14 -5.48 -3.80 1.17
CA ILE A 14 -5.30 -4.88 2.14
C ILE A 14 -4.10 -5.73 1.72
N VAL A 15 -3.14 -5.90 2.63
CA VAL A 15 -1.96 -6.77 2.46
C VAL A 15 -2.19 -8.08 3.21
N GLY A 16 -2.30 -9.18 2.46
CA GLY A 16 -2.37 -10.54 3.01
C GLY A 16 -3.61 -10.85 3.85
N LYS A 17 -3.84 -12.14 4.13
CA LYS A 17 -5.02 -12.61 4.88
C LYS A 17 -4.75 -12.81 6.38
N ARG A 18 -3.49 -12.81 6.84
CA ARG A 18 -3.17 -13.13 8.26
C ARG A 18 -3.84 -12.17 9.26
N THR A 19 -4.24 -10.98 8.83
CA THR A 19 -4.98 -9.99 9.64
C THR A 19 -6.50 -10.23 9.71
N MET A 20 -7.06 -11.17 8.94
CA MET A 20 -8.47 -11.54 9.00
C MET A 20 -8.61 -12.96 9.57
N GLY A 21 -8.84 -13.05 10.88
CA GLY A 21 -8.95 -14.30 11.62
C GLY A 21 -10.01 -15.23 11.03
N LYS A 22 -9.71 -16.54 11.00
CA LYS A 22 -10.64 -17.62 10.58
C LYS A 22 -11.97 -17.66 11.35
N LYS A 23 -12.11 -16.90 12.43
CA LYS A 23 -13.22 -16.97 13.38
C LYS A 23 -14.37 -16.00 13.08
N GLU A 24 -14.18 -15.03 12.18
CA GLU A 24 -15.16 -13.95 11.92
C GLU A 24 -15.98 -14.13 10.63
N TRP A 25 -15.77 -15.22 9.88
CA TRP A 25 -16.35 -15.40 8.54
C TRP A 25 -17.59 -16.31 8.49
N ASN A 26 -18.07 -16.81 9.64
CA ASN A 26 -19.15 -17.80 9.68
C ASN A 26 -20.55 -17.20 9.86
N ASP A 27 -20.67 -15.92 10.23
CA ASP A 27 -21.93 -15.20 10.28
C ASP A 27 -21.92 -14.04 9.26
N GLU A 28 -23.06 -13.82 8.59
CA GLU A 28 -23.37 -12.68 7.69
C GLU A 28 -22.99 -12.79 6.18
N LEU A 29 -23.83 -13.49 5.41
CA LEU A 29 -23.96 -13.32 3.94
C LEU A 29 -23.96 -11.84 3.48
N THR A 30 -24.51 -10.95 4.33
CA THR A 30 -24.58 -9.51 4.08
C THR A 30 -23.21 -8.86 4.01
N ILE A 31 -22.29 -9.15 4.94
CA ILE A 31 -20.91 -8.62 4.90
C ILE A 31 -20.21 -9.11 3.64
N HIS A 32 -20.34 -10.39 3.30
CA HIS A 32 -19.70 -10.96 2.12
C HIS A 32 -20.10 -10.22 0.84
N ARG A 33 -21.39 -9.93 0.69
CA ARG A 33 -21.92 -9.17 -0.44
C ARG A 33 -21.43 -7.72 -0.45
N MET A 34 -21.39 -7.07 0.72
CA MET A 34 -20.86 -5.70 0.83
C MET A 34 -19.39 -5.62 0.43
N VAL A 35 -18.55 -6.53 0.94
CA VAL A 35 -17.12 -6.60 0.61
C VAL A 35 -16.95 -6.90 -0.88
N TYR A 36 -17.70 -7.84 -1.43
CA TYR A 36 -17.68 -8.14 -2.85
C TYR A 36 -18.00 -6.90 -3.70
N GLU A 37 -19.02 -6.12 -3.35
CA GLU A 37 -19.35 -4.87 -4.06
C GLU A 37 -18.24 -3.83 -3.94
N LEU A 38 -17.63 -3.67 -2.76
CA LEU A 38 -16.49 -2.75 -2.58
C LEU A 38 -15.30 -3.15 -3.46
N VAL A 39 -14.98 -4.44 -3.54
CA VAL A 39 -13.91 -4.97 -4.39
C VAL A 39 -14.24 -4.76 -5.87
N ARG A 40 -15.46 -5.11 -6.28
CA ARG A 40 -15.93 -4.94 -7.67
C ARG A 40 -15.88 -3.47 -8.12
N GLN A 41 -16.19 -2.54 -7.21
CA GLN A 41 -16.13 -1.10 -7.46
C GLN A 41 -14.70 -0.53 -7.40
N GLY A 42 -13.70 -1.31 -6.98
CA GLY A 42 -12.32 -0.84 -6.79
C GLY A 42 -12.13 0.06 -5.56
N ARG A 43 -13.09 0.04 -4.62
CA ARG A 43 -13.00 0.76 -3.34
C ARG A 43 -12.23 -0.03 -2.28
N LEU A 44 -12.12 -1.34 -2.50
CA LEU A 44 -11.28 -2.22 -1.72
C LEU A 44 -10.39 -2.98 -2.70
N VAL A 45 -9.08 -2.84 -2.54
CA VAL A 45 -8.08 -3.43 -3.44
C VAL A 45 -7.16 -4.30 -2.60
N PHE A 46 -6.91 -5.51 -3.06
CA PHE A 46 -5.91 -6.38 -2.47
C PHE A 46 -4.53 -6.09 -3.08
N VAL A 47 -3.50 -6.04 -2.24
CA VAL A 47 -2.10 -5.85 -2.65
C VAL A 47 -1.22 -6.91 -1.98
N GLY A 48 0.00 -7.08 -2.49
CA GLY A 48 0.88 -8.17 -2.07
C GLY A 48 0.51 -9.45 -2.80
N GLY A 49 -0.58 -10.09 -2.40
CA GLY A 49 -1.08 -11.33 -3.02
C GLY A 49 -0.63 -12.62 -2.34
N GLY A 50 0.44 -12.59 -1.53
CA GLY A 50 0.80 -13.69 -0.63
C GLY A 50 -0.23 -13.91 0.49
N TRP A 51 -0.19 -15.09 1.14
CA TRP A 51 -1.02 -15.36 2.33
C TRP A 51 -0.72 -14.40 3.48
N GLY A 52 0.56 -14.07 3.61
CA GLY A 52 1.06 -12.91 4.33
C GLY A 52 2.14 -12.24 3.47
N MET A 53 2.87 -11.31 4.08
CA MET A 53 4.08 -10.76 3.49
C MET A 53 5.25 -11.68 3.88
N PRO A 54 5.84 -12.43 2.94
CA PRO A 54 6.94 -13.35 3.24
C PRO A 54 8.21 -12.58 3.64
N ASP A 55 9.02 -13.20 4.51
CA ASP A 55 10.42 -12.82 4.65
C ASP A 55 11.17 -13.17 3.35
N GLU A 56 12.21 -12.41 3.03
CA GLU A 56 12.98 -12.54 1.80
C GLU A 56 14.38 -13.13 2.01
N ALA A 57 14.85 -13.22 3.27
CA ALA A 57 16.19 -13.72 3.58
C ALA A 57 16.21 -15.23 3.89
N CYS A 58 15.25 -15.71 4.68
CA CYS A 58 15.23 -17.06 5.23
C CYS A 58 14.11 -17.94 4.66
N THR A 59 13.41 -17.47 3.62
CA THR A 59 12.30 -18.21 3.00
C THR A 59 12.75 -18.87 1.69
N SER A 60 12.45 -20.15 1.53
CA SER A 60 12.65 -20.85 0.25
C SER A 60 11.66 -20.33 -0.81
N TYR A 61 12.10 -20.21 -2.06
CA TYR A 61 11.26 -19.80 -3.19
C TYR A 61 9.99 -20.66 -3.33
N GLN A 62 10.07 -21.96 -3.02
CA GLN A 62 8.92 -22.87 -3.05
C GLN A 62 7.82 -22.43 -2.07
N ALA A 63 8.21 -22.05 -0.85
CA ALA A 63 7.25 -21.59 0.16
C ALA A 63 6.62 -20.24 -0.21
N ILE A 64 7.37 -19.36 -0.91
CA ILE A 64 6.83 -18.12 -1.47
C ILE A 64 5.76 -18.46 -2.52
N ILE A 65 6.08 -19.33 -3.48
CA ILE A 65 5.16 -19.75 -4.53
C ILE A 65 3.89 -20.39 -3.94
N ASP A 66 4.02 -21.29 -2.96
CA ASP A 66 2.89 -21.92 -2.29
C ASP A 66 1.99 -20.90 -1.59
N SER A 67 2.60 -19.93 -0.88
CA SER A 67 1.88 -18.85 -0.18
C SER A 67 1.07 -17.99 -1.15
N TYR A 68 1.67 -17.56 -2.26
CA TYR A 68 1.00 -16.78 -3.30
C TYR A 68 -0.09 -17.60 -4.00
N THR A 69 0.23 -18.83 -4.42
CA THR A 69 -0.71 -19.72 -5.11
C THR A 69 -1.96 -19.95 -4.26
N TYR A 70 -1.79 -20.25 -2.97
CA TYR A 70 -2.91 -20.48 -2.06
C TYR A 70 -3.80 -19.25 -1.91
N SER A 71 -3.20 -18.09 -1.67
CA SER A 71 -3.91 -16.82 -1.43
C SER A 71 -4.60 -16.32 -2.70
N LEU A 72 -3.90 -16.26 -3.82
CA LEU A 72 -4.45 -15.83 -5.12
C LEU A 72 -5.58 -16.74 -5.59
N ARG A 73 -5.45 -18.06 -5.43
CA ARG A 73 -6.53 -19.01 -5.74
C ARG A 73 -7.77 -18.72 -4.88
N LYS A 74 -7.59 -18.40 -3.60
CA LYS A 74 -8.70 -18.11 -2.69
C LYS A 74 -9.37 -16.78 -3.01
N LEU A 75 -8.60 -15.73 -3.31
CA LEU A 75 -9.12 -14.45 -3.76
C LEU A 75 -9.94 -14.62 -5.04
N ASN A 76 -9.43 -15.38 -6.02
CA ASN A 76 -10.15 -15.64 -7.25
C ASN A 76 -11.45 -16.45 -7.01
N ALA A 77 -11.42 -17.46 -6.14
CA ALA A 77 -12.62 -18.23 -5.81
C ALA A 77 -13.71 -17.41 -5.09
N THR A 78 -13.33 -16.39 -4.31
CA THR A 78 -14.28 -15.58 -3.52
C THR A 78 -14.76 -14.33 -4.25
N PHE A 79 -13.86 -13.64 -4.96
CA PHE A 79 -14.12 -12.31 -5.53
C PHE A 79 -13.84 -12.23 -7.03
N LEU A 80 -13.51 -13.37 -7.67
CA LEU A 80 -13.20 -13.48 -9.09
C LEU A 80 -12.03 -12.56 -9.49
N SER A 81 -11.98 -12.18 -10.77
CA SER A 81 -10.94 -11.34 -11.34
C SER A 81 -10.83 -9.95 -10.69
N CYS A 82 -11.88 -9.45 -10.03
CA CYS A 82 -11.90 -8.13 -9.41
C CYS A 82 -10.95 -8.03 -8.19
N ALA A 83 -10.63 -9.15 -7.54
CA ALA A 83 -9.70 -9.16 -6.41
C ALA A 83 -8.25 -9.47 -6.79
N ARG A 84 -7.93 -9.61 -8.09
CA ARG A 84 -6.57 -9.91 -8.52
C ARG A 84 -5.66 -8.74 -8.14
N PRO A 85 -4.67 -8.95 -7.25
CA PRO A 85 -3.71 -7.90 -6.92
C PRO A 85 -2.92 -7.51 -8.16
N LEU A 86 -2.70 -6.20 -8.34
CA LEU A 86 -1.87 -5.67 -9.44
C LEU A 86 -0.43 -5.40 -8.99
N VAL A 87 -0.23 -5.14 -7.70
CA VAL A 87 1.08 -4.79 -7.14
C VAL A 87 1.41 -5.68 -5.96
N ALA A 88 2.67 -6.10 -5.91
CA ALA A 88 3.27 -6.75 -4.77
C ALA A 88 3.67 -5.70 -3.72
N TRP A 89 3.62 -6.08 -2.44
CA TRP A 89 3.77 -5.16 -1.32
C TRP A 89 4.65 -5.78 -0.23
N GLN A 90 5.87 -5.27 -0.11
CA GLN A 90 6.95 -5.71 0.78
C GLN A 90 7.44 -4.54 1.62
N ALA A 91 6.56 -4.00 2.47
CA ALA A 91 6.84 -2.75 3.17
C ALA A 91 7.51 -2.93 4.55
N ASP A 92 7.58 -4.16 5.05
CA ASP A 92 8.11 -4.47 6.39
C ASP A 92 8.97 -5.76 6.35
N SER A 93 9.79 -5.89 5.29
CA SER A 93 10.72 -7.01 5.08
C SER A 93 12.15 -6.51 5.23
N PHE A 94 12.97 -7.17 6.05
CA PHE A 94 14.31 -6.68 6.41
C PHE A 94 15.35 -7.00 5.33
N GLY A 95 15.32 -6.22 4.26
CA GLY A 95 16.06 -6.49 3.03
C GLY A 95 15.21 -7.21 1.99
N HIS A 96 15.59 -7.05 0.73
CA HIS A 96 14.81 -7.55 -0.41
C HIS A 96 15.67 -8.45 -1.30
N SER A 97 15.04 -9.50 -1.80
CA SER A 97 15.66 -10.53 -2.61
C SER A 97 15.38 -10.31 -4.10
N ARG A 98 16.42 -10.51 -4.91
CA ARG A 98 16.27 -10.51 -6.37
C ARG A 98 15.30 -11.61 -6.84
N GLU A 99 15.27 -12.72 -6.10
CA GLU A 99 14.39 -13.87 -6.37
C GLU A 99 12.91 -13.50 -6.22
N LEU A 100 12.51 -12.80 -5.15
CA LEU A 100 11.11 -12.39 -5.01
C LEU A 100 10.69 -11.47 -6.17
N SER A 101 11.55 -10.51 -6.55
CA SER A 101 11.33 -9.63 -7.70
C SER A 101 11.05 -10.43 -8.98
N SER A 102 11.90 -11.43 -9.27
CA SER A 102 11.74 -12.37 -10.39
C SER A 102 10.41 -13.12 -10.32
N LEU A 103 10.05 -13.66 -9.15
CA LEU A 103 8.83 -14.43 -8.96
C LEU A 103 7.58 -13.59 -9.16
N VAL A 104 7.51 -12.39 -8.58
CA VAL A 104 6.31 -11.54 -8.72
C VAL A 104 6.15 -11.01 -10.14
N ALA A 105 7.26 -10.75 -10.86
CA ALA A 105 7.21 -10.41 -12.29
C ALA A 105 6.59 -11.57 -13.10
N GLN A 106 7.09 -12.80 -12.89
CA GLN A 106 6.58 -14.00 -13.55
C GLN A 106 5.13 -14.35 -13.17
N MET A 107 4.69 -13.97 -11.96
CA MET A 107 3.28 -14.10 -11.53
C MET A 107 2.35 -13.07 -12.19
N GLY A 108 2.89 -12.11 -12.96
CA GLY A 108 2.13 -11.10 -13.69
C GLY A 108 1.75 -9.88 -12.87
N PHE A 109 2.54 -9.52 -11.85
CA PHE A 109 2.39 -8.26 -11.14
C PHE A 109 3.00 -7.10 -11.94
N ASP A 110 2.33 -5.95 -11.92
CA ASP A 110 2.75 -4.74 -12.63
C ASP A 110 3.81 -3.95 -11.85
N GLY A 111 3.89 -4.12 -10.53
CA GLY A 111 4.84 -3.41 -9.70
C GLY A 111 5.07 -4.02 -8.33
N LEU A 112 6.20 -3.66 -7.72
CA LEU A 112 6.66 -4.09 -6.41
C LEU A 112 6.99 -2.88 -5.52
N PHE A 113 6.32 -2.77 -4.38
CA PHE A 113 6.56 -1.70 -3.41
C PHE A 113 7.39 -2.24 -2.25
N VAL A 114 8.51 -1.59 -1.96
CA VAL A 114 9.54 -2.12 -1.04
C VAL A 114 9.88 -1.13 0.07
N ASN A 115 10.10 -1.67 1.28
CA ASN A 115 10.70 -1.01 2.43
C ASN A 115 10.98 -2.06 3.54
N PRO A 116 11.98 -1.84 4.42
CA PRO A 116 13.11 -0.91 4.31
C PRO A 116 14.24 -1.41 3.40
N ILE A 117 15.06 -0.47 2.90
CA ILE A 117 16.37 -0.74 2.30
C ILE A 117 17.48 -0.22 3.23
N SER A 118 18.75 -0.49 2.89
CA SER A 118 19.88 0.09 3.63
C SER A 118 19.79 1.62 3.63
N PHE A 119 20.08 2.23 4.78
CA PHE A 119 20.08 3.69 4.95
C PHE A 119 21.01 4.39 3.94
N ASP A 120 22.19 3.85 3.70
CA ASP A 120 23.15 4.43 2.76
C ASP A 120 22.63 4.38 1.32
N ASP A 121 21.98 3.27 0.93
CA ASP A 121 21.37 3.13 -0.40
C ASP A 121 20.16 4.07 -0.55
N GLU A 122 19.35 4.21 0.49
CA GLU A 122 18.23 5.13 0.52
C GLU A 122 18.66 6.58 0.31
N LEU A 123 19.69 7.05 1.04
CA LEU A 123 20.20 8.41 0.88
C LEU A 123 20.70 8.68 -0.54
N LEU A 124 21.45 7.74 -1.12
CA LEU A 124 21.96 7.87 -2.48
C LEU A 124 20.83 7.89 -3.50
N ARG A 125 19.81 7.05 -3.34
CA ARG A 125 18.62 7.03 -4.22
C ARG A 125 17.81 8.30 -4.08
N MET A 126 17.62 8.81 -2.87
CA MET A 126 16.95 10.09 -2.63
C MET A 126 17.66 11.25 -3.33
N GLN A 127 19.00 11.30 -3.30
CA GLN A 127 19.78 12.32 -3.99
C GLN A 127 19.68 12.20 -5.52
N ARG A 128 19.65 10.98 -6.04
CA ARG A 128 19.63 10.69 -7.48
C ARG A 128 18.22 10.59 -8.08
N ARG A 129 17.17 10.78 -7.27
CA ARG A 129 15.77 10.54 -7.65
C ARG A 129 15.53 9.13 -8.20
N ALA A 130 16.13 8.14 -7.55
CA ALA A 130 16.14 6.73 -7.97
C ALA A 130 15.39 5.81 -6.98
N LEU A 131 14.38 6.35 -6.29
CA LEU A 131 13.44 5.56 -5.47
C LEU A 131 12.47 4.76 -6.34
N GLU A 132 12.30 5.16 -7.60
CA GLU A 132 11.52 4.47 -8.63
C GLU A 132 12.47 3.93 -9.69
N PHE A 133 12.42 2.63 -9.95
CA PHE A 133 13.31 1.97 -10.89
C PHE A 133 12.70 0.70 -11.45
N VAL A 134 13.18 0.23 -12.60
CA VAL A 134 12.87 -1.12 -13.08
C VAL A 134 13.89 -2.08 -12.49
N TRP A 135 13.42 -3.10 -11.79
CA TRP A 135 14.28 -4.10 -11.18
C TRP A 135 14.23 -5.39 -12.00
N ARG A 136 15.39 -5.79 -12.56
CA ARG A 136 15.56 -7.09 -13.21
C ARG A 136 15.80 -8.19 -12.18
N GLY A 137 14.89 -9.14 -12.10
CA GLY A 137 14.94 -10.27 -11.17
C GLY A 137 15.91 -11.40 -11.56
N SER A 138 16.24 -11.54 -12.85
CA SER A 138 17.15 -12.58 -13.33
C SER A 138 17.91 -12.13 -14.57
N ASP A 139 19.22 -12.37 -14.57
CA ASP A 139 20.06 -12.10 -15.73
C ASP A 139 19.82 -13.14 -16.85
N ASP A 140 19.44 -14.37 -16.48
CA ASP A 140 19.18 -15.47 -17.42
C ASP A 140 17.82 -15.36 -18.10
N LEU A 141 16.79 -14.97 -17.34
CA LEU A 141 15.42 -14.79 -17.87
C LEU A 141 15.23 -13.40 -18.51
N GLY A 142 16.17 -12.48 -18.28
CA GLY A 142 16.17 -11.16 -18.89
C GLY A 142 14.91 -10.34 -18.59
N GLY A 143 14.36 -9.73 -19.64
CA GLY A 143 13.26 -8.76 -19.55
C GLY A 143 11.95 -9.31 -19.01
N ASP A 144 11.74 -10.63 -19.05
CA ASP A 144 10.54 -11.28 -18.49
C ASP A 144 10.46 -11.18 -16.96
N THR A 145 11.57 -10.78 -16.33
CA THR A 145 11.68 -10.55 -14.87
C THR A 145 11.83 -9.08 -14.50
N ASP A 146 11.65 -8.17 -15.47
CA ASP A 146 11.70 -6.74 -15.21
C ASP A 146 10.38 -6.30 -14.56
N ILE A 147 10.45 -5.75 -13.34
CA ILE A 147 9.29 -5.22 -12.62
C ILE A 147 9.52 -3.79 -12.16
N TYR A 148 8.49 -2.95 -12.30
CA TYR A 148 8.51 -1.60 -11.73
C TYR A 148 8.61 -1.69 -10.20
N THR A 149 9.64 -1.09 -9.63
CA THR A 149 9.88 -1.11 -8.18
C THR A 149 9.82 0.31 -7.63
N HIS A 150 9.06 0.47 -6.55
CA HIS A 150 8.90 1.74 -5.85
C HIS A 150 9.30 1.57 -4.39
N LYS A 151 10.41 2.21 -4.00
CA LYS A 151 10.82 2.29 -2.59
C LYS A 151 10.00 3.38 -1.90
N LEU A 152 9.29 3.02 -0.83
CA LEU A 152 8.44 3.96 -0.09
C LEU A 152 9.27 5.06 0.55
N PHE A 153 8.79 6.31 0.56
CA PHE A 153 9.60 7.46 0.98
C PHE A 153 10.10 7.38 2.42
N ASP A 154 9.18 7.30 3.39
CA ASP A 154 9.46 7.42 4.83
C ASP A 154 8.84 6.23 5.57
N GLY A 155 9.19 5.03 5.12
CA GLY A 155 8.55 3.80 5.59
C GLY A 155 7.11 3.64 5.09
N TYR A 156 6.29 2.97 5.90
CA TYR A 156 4.89 2.66 5.57
C TYR A 156 3.88 3.38 6.47
N TRP A 157 4.29 4.49 7.05
CA TRP A 157 3.49 5.30 7.98
C TRP A 157 3.00 6.58 7.33
N SER A 158 2.01 7.21 7.97
CA SER A 158 1.58 8.57 7.64
C SER A 158 2.70 9.59 7.84
N PRO A 159 2.75 10.67 7.04
CA PRO A 159 3.67 11.77 7.28
C PRO A 159 3.58 12.29 8.72
N PRO A 160 4.70 12.71 9.34
CA PRO A 160 4.67 13.24 10.71
C PRO A 160 3.69 14.41 10.88
N GLY A 161 2.82 14.30 11.90
CA GLY A 161 1.75 15.24 12.17
C GLY A 161 0.41 14.89 11.50
N TYR A 162 0.33 13.78 10.76
CA TYR A 162 -0.84 13.34 9.99
C TYR A 162 -1.28 11.90 10.30
N CYS A 163 -0.92 11.36 11.47
CA CYS A 163 -1.51 10.13 11.97
C CYS A 163 -2.88 10.39 12.61
N PHE A 164 -3.96 9.94 11.97
CA PHE A 164 -5.32 10.18 12.47
C PHE A 164 -5.91 9.00 13.26
N GLY A 165 -5.09 8.03 13.64
CA GLY A 165 -5.57 6.89 14.42
C GLY A 165 -5.87 7.27 15.87
N SER A 166 -6.77 6.53 16.52
CA SER A 166 -7.09 6.70 17.95
C SER A 166 -5.90 6.43 18.89
N THR A 167 -4.84 5.80 18.38
CA THR A 167 -3.59 5.51 19.09
C THR A 167 -2.46 6.46 18.67
N CYS A 168 -2.80 7.65 18.16
CA CYS A 168 -1.86 8.68 17.76
C CYS A 168 -2.15 9.98 18.49
N ASP A 169 -1.10 10.77 18.71
CA ASP A 169 -1.16 12.05 19.42
C ASP A 169 -1.11 13.25 18.45
N ASP A 170 -1.16 12.99 17.14
CA ASP A 170 -1.11 14.03 16.12
C ASP A 170 -2.40 14.85 16.12
N PRO A 171 -2.32 16.18 15.86
CA PRO A 171 -3.50 17.02 15.86
C PRO A 171 -4.46 16.64 14.71
N LEU A 172 -5.75 16.60 15.02
CA LEU A 172 -6.80 16.35 14.03
C LEU A 172 -7.29 17.66 13.38
N PHE A 173 -8.01 17.52 12.27
CA PHE A 173 -8.66 18.65 11.61
C PHE A 173 -9.91 19.11 12.38
N MET A 174 -9.90 20.36 12.84
CA MET A 174 -10.99 21.02 13.55
C MET A 174 -11.61 22.08 12.63
N ALA A 175 -12.82 21.82 12.15
CA ALA A 175 -13.56 22.74 11.26
C ALA A 175 -14.78 23.38 11.93
N SER A 176 -15.25 22.80 13.05
CA SER A 176 -16.50 23.18 13.71
C SER A 176 -16.34 24.33 14.71
N ASP A 177 -15.11 24.75 15.01
CA ASP A 177 -14.82 25.78 15.99
C ASP A 177 -14.19 26.98 15.28
N ALA A 178 -14.85 28.15 15.35
CA ALA A 178 -14.37 29.35 14.69
C ALA A 178 -13.09 29.92 15.34
N VAL A 179 -12.84 29.61 16.61
CA VAL A 179 -11.66 30.07 17.37
C VAL A 179 -10.48 29.13 17.18
N PHE A 180 -10.74 27.83 17.05
CA PHE A 180 -9.71 26.79 16.92
C PHE A 180 -9.67 26.14 15.53
N ASN A 181 -10.21 26.80 14.50
CA ASN A 181 -10.17 26.28 13.14
C ASN A 181 -8.70 26.17 12.67
N ASN A 182 -8.27 24.95 12.38
CA ASN A 182 -6.90 24.67 11.96
C ASN A 182 -6.81 24.10 10.54
N VAL A 183 -7.91 24.11 9.77
CA VAL A 183 -7.98 23.41 8.49
C VAL A 183 -7.00 23.97 7.46
N GLU A 184 -7.04 25.28 7.20
CA GLU A 184 -6.17 25.92 6.21
C GLU A 184 -4.69 25.75 6.55
N GLN A 185 -4.32 26.08 7.80
CA GLN A 185 -2.94 25.93 8.29
C GLN A 185 -2.41 24.50 8.12
N ARG A 186 -3.23 23.49 8.43
CA ARG A 186 -2.85 22.08 8.28
C ARG A 186 -2.76 21.65 6.82
N ILE A 187 -3.63 22.15 5.94
CA ILE A 187 -3.51 21.87 4.49
C ILE A 187 -2.21 22.47 3.95
N GLU A 188 -1.89 23.71 4.31
CA GLU A 188 -0.65 24.37 3.88
C GLU A 188 0.61 23.66 4.41
N ASP A 189 0.61 23.24 5.67
CA ASP A 189 1.69 22.43 6.25
C ASP A 189 1.83 21.10 5.52
N PHE A 190 0.72 20.40 5.22
CA PHE A 190 0.75 19.14 4.50
C PHE A 190 1.35 19.31 3.11
N ILE A 191 0.84 20.27 2.33
CA ILE A 191 1.33 20.56 0.99
C ILE A 191 2.81 20.93 1.01
N THR A 192 3.22 21.76 1.98
CA THR A 192 4.62 22.17 2.16
C THR A 192 5.51 20.95 2.44
N LYS A 193 5.10 20.08 3.37
CA LYS A 193 5.82 18.84 3.67
C LYS A 193 5.94 17.94 2.45
N ILE A 194 4.85 17.67 1.74
CA ILE A 194 4.90 16.80 0.55
C ILE A 194 5.80 17.44 -0.54
N ARG A 195 5.65 18.74 -0.78
CA ARG A 195 6.38 19.45 -1.85
C ARG A 195 7.88 19.55 -1.62
N TYR A 196 8.30 19.78 -0.36
CA TYR A 196 9.71 20.03 -0.06
C TYR A 196 10.42 18.83 0.57
N ARG A 197 9.71 17.94 1.28
CA ARG A 197 10.31 16.77 1.91
C ARG A 197 10.26 15.53 1.02
N GLN A 198 9.14 15.26 0.34
CA GLN A 198 8.94 13.98 -0.35
C GLN A 198 9.12 14.09 -1.87
N ALA A 199 8.38 14.99 -2.51
CA ALA A 199 8.33 15.14 -3.96
C ALA A 199 9.71 15.29 -4.66
N PRO A 200 10.72 15.99 -4.10
CA PRO A 200 12.01 16.18 -4.77
C PRO A 200 12.81 14.89 -5.02
N HIS A 201 12.43 13.78 -4.40
CA HIS A 201 13.09 12.49 -4.49
C HIS A 201 12.48 11.53 -5.51
N TYR A 202 11.42 11.97 -6.21
CA TYR A 202 10.75 11.22 -7.26
C TYR A 202 10.90 11.93 -8.61
N ASN A 203 10.85 11.16 -9.70
CA ASN A 203 11.03 11.71 -11.06
C ASN A 203 9.72 12.17 -11.70
N THR A 204 8.59 11.65 -11.25
CA THR A 204 7.27 11.94 -11.84
C THR A 204 6.55 13.07 -11.11
N ARG A 205 5.43 13.52 -11.68
CA ARG A 205 4.52 14.47 -11.02
C ARG A 205 3.53 13.79 -10.06
N HIS A 206 3.69 12.48 -9.86
CA HIS A 206 2.84 11.68 -8.99
C HIS A 206 3.63 11.29 -7.74
N VAL A 207 3.06 11.58 -6.58
CA VAL A 207 3.66 11.26 -5.29
C VAL A 207 2.69 10.39 -4.51
N MET A 208 3.10 9.17 -4.16
CA MET A 208 2.34 8.30 -3.28
C MET A 208 2.56 8.75 -1.84
N VAL A 209 1.49 9.16 -1.16
CA VAL A 209 1.53 9.45 0.28
C VAL A 209 0.92 8.29 1.04
N MET A 210 1.72 7.65 1.88
CA MET A 210 1.24 6.59 2.77
C MET A 210 0.35 7.22 3.83
N MET A 211 -0.86 6.71 4.02
CA MET A 211 -1.77 7.16 5.08
C MET A 211 -2.16 5.95 5.92
N GLY A 212 -1.43 5.72 7.01
CA GLY A 212 -1.67 4.60 7.88
C GLY A 212 -0.54 4.39 8.87
N LYS A 213 -0.63 3.31 9.64
CA LYS A 213 0.44 2.79 10.49
C LYS A 213 0.15 1.32 10.79
N ARG A 214 1.07 0.64 11.46
CA ARG A 214 0.83 -0.70 12.01
C ARG A 214 -0.47 -0.70 12.85
N LEU A 215 -1.44 -1.53 12.44
CA LEU A 215 -2.77 -1.61 13.07
C LEU A 215 -3.52 -0.26 13.17
N GLY A 216 -3.22 0.68 12.26
CA GLY A 216 -3.69 2.06 12.37
C GLY A 216 -5.21 2.24 12.21
N PHE A 217 -5.85 1.41 11.40
CA PHE A 217 -7.25 1.58 10.98
C PHE A 217 -8.26 0.86 11.87
N TYR A 218 -7.91 0.59 13.13
CA TYR A 218 -8.88 0.10 14.12
C TYR A 218 -10.10 1.02 14.23
N ASP A 219 -9.89 2.34 14.26
CA ASP A 219 -10.93 3.35 14.05
C ASP A 219 -10.81 3.95 12.64
N ALA A 220 -11.35 3.24 11.66
CA ALA A 220 -11.36 3.68 10.27
C ALA A 220 -12.15 4.98 10.03
N LYS A 221 -13.18 5.25 10.86
CA LYS A 221 -14.02 6.45 10.73
C LYS A 221 -13.21 7.70 11.04
N LEU A 222 -12.38 7.66 12.08
CA LEU A 222 -11.52 8.77 12.46
C LEU A 222 -10.51 9.12 11.36
N TRP A 223 -9.84 8.11 10.79
CA TRP A 223 -8.94 8.30 9.66
C TRP A 223 -9.65 8.98 8.49
N PHE A 224 -10.79 8.43 8.08
CA PHE A 224 -11.47 8.95 6.90
C PHE A 224 -12.07 10.34 7.07
N THR A 225 -12.59 10.65 8.25
CA THR A 225 -13.14 11.98 8.51
C THR A 225 -12.06 13.05 8.39
N ASN A 226 -10.81 12.73 8.72
CA ASN A 226 -9.68 13.64 8.60
C ASN A 226 -9.06 13.66 7.19
N ILE A 227 -8.97 12.50 6.53
CA ILE A 227 -8.52 12.43 5.13
C ILE A 227 -9.49 13.17 4.20
N ASP A 228 -10.80 13.05 4.42
CA ASP A 228 -11.81 13.77 3.64
C ASP A 228 -11.71 15.30 3.77
N LYS A 229 -11.20 15.81 4.90
CA LYS A 229 -10.95 17.24 5.09
C LYS A 229 -9.64 17.71 4.46
N LEU A 230 -8.71 16.78 4.23
CA LEU A 230 -7.42 17.03 3.62
C LEU A 230 -7.50 17.05 2.07
N ILE A 231 -8.47 16.33 1.49
CA ILE A 231 -8.74 16.25 0.04
C ILE A 231 -9.66 17.39 -0.40
#